data_AF-K9GFQ7-F1
#
_entry.id   AF-K9GFQ7-F1
#
_cell.length_a   1.000
_cell.length_b   1.000
_cell.length_c   1.000
_cell.angle_alpha   90.00
_cell.angle_beta   90.00
_cell.angle_gamma   90.00
#
_symmetry.space_group_name_H-M   'P 1'
#
loop_
_entity.id
_entity.type
_entity.pdbx_description
1 polymer ?
#
loop_
_entity_poly.entity_id
_entity_poly.type
_entity_poly.pdbx_seq_one_letter_code
_entity_poly.pdbx_strand_id
1 'polypeptide(L)' 'MCADAGVKLVYLPPYSPDLYPIEEFFAELKGFIRRNWSYYAEDPDREFASFLERCINHVGEKLTLEAIFGTQA' A
#
# COMPACT_ATOMS: atom_id res chain seq x y z
N MET A 1 4.96 4.84 21.31
CA MET A 1 5.37 4.63 19.90
C MET A 1 4.25 4.98 18.92
N CYS A 2 3.12 4.24 18.87
CA CYS A 2 2.04 4.56 17.91
C CYS A 2 1.20 5.80 18.31
N ALA A 3 0.85 5.92 19.59
CA ALA A 3 0.12 7.09 20.10
C ALA A 3 0.94 8.39 19.95
N ASP A 4 2.25 8.33 20.21
CA ASP A 4 3.16 9.46 20.07
C ASP A 4 3.34 9.91 18.61
N ALA A 5 3.11 9.00 17.66
CA ALA A 5 3.10 9.28 16.22
C ALA A 5 1.74 9.74 15.69
N GLY A 6 0.73 9.93 16.56
CA GLY A 6 -0.63 10.32 16.17
C GLY A 6 -1.42 9.21 15.47
N VAL A 7 -0.97 7.95 15.55
CA VAL A 7 -1.61 6.82 14.88
C VAL A 7 -2.67 6.19 15.78
N LYS A 8 -3.89 6.05 15.25
CA LYS A 8 -4.98 5.33 15.93
C LYS A 8 -4.84 3.83 15.69
N LEU A 9 -4.58 3.07 16.75
CA LEU A 9 -4.61 1.62 16.70
C LEU A 9 -6.05 1.11 16.78
N VAL A 10 -6.48 0.38 15.77
CA VAL A 10 -7.82 -0.24 15.70
C VAL A 10 -7.64 -1.75 15.65
N TYR A 11 -8.21 -2.44 16.63
CA TYR A 11 -8.21 -3.91 16.66
C TYR A 11 -9.38 -4.45 15.85
N LEU A 12 -9.10 -5.44 15.01
CA LEU A 12 -10.12 -6.16 14.27
C LEU A 12 -10.92 -7.09 15.20
N PRO A 13 -12.22 -7.31 14.95
CA PRO A 13 -12.99 -8.30 15.69
C PRO A 13 -12.45 -9.72 15.47
N PRO A 14 -12.73 -10.68 16.38
CA PRO A 14 -12.03 -11.97 16.47
C PRO A 14 -12.05 -12.86 15.22
N TYR A 15 -12.95 -12.63 14.28
CA TYR A 15 -12.87 -13.12 12.91
C TYR A 15 -13.53 -12.07 12.03
N SER A 16 -12.72 -11.34 11.24
CA SER A 16 -13.21 -10.40 10.23
C SER A 16 -12.79 -10.93 8.85
N PRO A 17 -13.48 -11.96 8.32
CA PRO A 17 -13.14 -12.56 7.04
C PRO A 17 -13.23 -11.55 5.88
N ASP A 18 -13.96 -10.46 6.07
CA ASP A 18 -14.19 -9.42 5.06
C ASP A 18 -13.32 -8.17 5.25
N LEU A 19 -12.54 -8.06 6.34
CA LEU A 19 -11.83 -6.83 6.70
C LEU A 19 -10.35 -7.10 6.94
N TYR A 20 -9.59 -7.08 5.84
CA TYR A 20 -8.13 -7.18 5.85
C TYR A 20 -7.48 -6.01 5.10
N PRO A 21 -7.49 -4.79 5.68
CA PRO A 21 -6.91 -3.59 5.04
C PRO A 21 -5.45 -3.79 4.61
N ILE A 22 -4.70 -4.59 5.37
CA ILE A 22 -3.32 -4.92 5.06
C ILE A 22 -3.21 -5.87 3.84
N GLU A 23 -4.11 -6.85 3.68
CA GLU A 23 -4.06 -7.74 2.52
C GLU A 23 -4.49 -7.02 1.24
N GLU A 24 -5.50 -6.15 1.30
CA GLU A 24 -5.91 -5.32 0.17
C GLU A 24 -4.76 -4.42 -0.30
N PHE A 25 -4.09 -3.76 0.64
CA PHE A 25 -2.89 -2.98 0.35
C PHE A 25 -1.80 -3.83 -0.31
N PHE A 26 -1.47 -4.99 0.26
CA PHE A 26 -0.44 -5.86 -0.31
C PHE A 26 -0.85 -6.47 -1.66
N ALA A 27 -2.13 -6.75 -1.89
CA ALA A 27 -2.62 -7.24 -3.17
C ALA A 27 -2.42 -6.18 -4.26
N GLU A 28 -2.81 -4.94 -3.99
CA GLU A 28 -2.64 -3.82 -4.93
C GLU A 28 -1.15 -3.50 -5.14
N LEU A 29 -0.34 -3.51 -4.07
CA LEU A 29 1.10 -3.28 -4.15
C LEU A 29 1.78 -4.33 -5.04
N LYS A 30 1.49 -5.62 -4.84
CA LYS A 30 2.02 -6.69 -5.69
C LYS A 30 1.57 -6.50 -7.14
N GLY A 31 0.32 -6.12 -7.38
CA GLY A 31 -0.21 -5.84 -8.71
C GLY A 31 0.50 -4.66 -9.38
N PHE A 32 0.76 -3.58 -8.63
CA PHE A 32 1.45 -2.41 -9.11
C PHE A 32 2.93 -2.68 -9.44
N ILE A 33 3.64 -3.37 -8.55
CA ILE A 33 5.04 -3.77 -8.77
C ILE A 33 5.17 -4.60 -10.05
N ARG A 34 4.30 -5.61 -10.24
CA ARG A 34 4.31 -6.46 -11.43
C ARG A 34 4.10 -5.67 -12.73
N ARG A 35 3.21 -4.68 -12.73
CA ARG A 35 2.95 -3.81 -13.90
C ARG A 35 4.11 -2.87 -14.21
N ASN A 36 4.83 -2.42 -13.19
CA ASN A 36 5.92 -1.45 -13.34
C ASN A 36 7.31 -2.08 -13.34
N TRP A 37 7.41 -3.41 -13.30
CA TRP A 37 8.67 -4.14 -13.20
C TRP A 37 9.63 -3.84 -14.36
N SER A 38 9.12 -3.62 -15.58
CA SER A 38 9.92 -3.28 -16.76
C SER A 38 10.75 -2.00 -16.56
N TYR A 39 10.19 -0.98 -15.89
CA TYR A 39 10.89 0.28 -15.61
C TYR A 39 12.07 0.11 -14.65
N TYR A 40 12.04 -0.90 -13.79
CA TYR A 40 13.16 -1.25 -12.92
C TYR A 40 14.19 -2.11 -13.68
N ALA A 41 13.72 -3.06 -14.49
CA ALA A 41 14.59 -3.96 -15.24
C ALA A 41 15.47 -3.26 -16.29
N GLU A 42 15.04 -2.10 -16.79
CA GLU A 42 15.80 -1.28 -17.76
C GLU A 42 17.02 -0.56 -17.15
N ASP A 43 17.06 -0.40 -15.83
CA ASP A 43 18.12 0.33 -15.13
C ASP A 43 18.46 -0.40 -13.81
N PRO A 44 19.23 -1.51 -13.88
CA PRO A 44 19.49 -2.38 -12.73
C PRO A 44 20.39 -1.76 -11.66
N ASP A 45 21.13 -0.70 -12.02
CA ASP A 45 21.98 0.06 -11.08
C ASP A 45 21.12 0.97 -10.19
N ARG A 46 19.84 1.15 -10.53
CA ARG A 46 18.89 1.89 -9.71
C ARG A 46 18.68 1.17 -8.39
N GLU A 47 18.79 1.93 -7.30
CA GLU A 47 18.57 1.40 -5.96
C GLU A 47 17.14 0.85 -5.83
N PHE A 48 17.04 -0.45 -5.56
CA PHE A 48 15.76 -1.15 -5.36
C PHE A 48 14.90 -0.49 -4.27
N ALA A 49 15.51 0.07 -3.23
CA ALA A 49 14.82 0.78 -2.16
C ALA A 49 14.03 1.99 -2.70
N SER A 50 14.64 2.81 -3.56
CA SER A 50 14.00 3.96 -4.19
C SER A 50 12.83 3.54 -5.10
N PHE A 51 12.92 2.39 -5.77
CA PHE A 51 11.81 1.84 -6.54
C PHE A 51 10.65 1.41 -5.63
N LEU A 52 10.95 0.65 -4.57
CA LEU A 52 9.93 0.21 -3.62
C LEU A 52 9.23 1.37 -2.93
N GLU A 53 9.97 2.39 -2.50
CA GLU A 53 9.41 3.59 -1.87
C GLU A 53 8.39 4.28 -2.77
N ARG A 54 8.70 4.41 -4.07
CA ARG A 54 7.76 4.97 -5.05
C ARG A 54 6.51 4.10 -5.22
N CYS A 55 6.65 2.78 -5.26
CA CYS A 55 5.50 1.88 -5.33
C CYS A 55 4.61 1.99 -4.09
N ILE A 56 5.22 2.05 -2.90
CA ILE A 56 4.50 2.18 -1.62
C ILE A 56 3.77 3.51 -1.55
N ASN A 57 4.41 4.63 -1.89
CA ASN A 57 3.78 5.94 -1.86
C ASN A 57 2.59 6.03 -2.82
N HIS A 58 2.72 5.50 -4.05
CA HIS A 58 1.63 5.52 -5.02
C HIS A 58 0.41 4.71 -4.57
N VAL A 59 0.64 3.49 -4.09
CA VAL A 59 -0.45 2.60 -3.64
C VAL A 59 -1.05 3.13 -2.34
N GLY A 60 -0.23 3.67 -1.44
CA GLY A 60 -0.66 4.32 -0.20
C GLY A 60 -1.56 5.52 -0.44
N GLU A 61 -1.17 6.45 -1.31
CA GLU A 61 -1.98 7.60 -1.69
C GLU A 61 -3.34 7.17 -2.24
N LYS A 62 -3.36 6.22 -3.17
CA LYS A 62 -4.59 5.69 -3.77
C LYS A 62 -5.57 5.14 -2.72
N LEU A 63 -5.09 4.26 -1.85
CA LEU A 63 -5.93 3.63 -0.83
C LEU A 63 -6.36 4.61 0.27
N THR A 64 -5.53 5.61 0.61
CA THR A 64 -5.96 6.69 1.50
C THR A 64 -7.06 7.55 0.90
N LEU A 65 -7.00 7.85 -0.40
CA LEU A 65 -8.06 8.59 -1.08
C LEU A 65 -9.36 7.77 -1.14
N GLU A 66 -9.27 6.48 -1.46
CA GLU A 66 -10.42 5.57 -1.47
C GLU A 66 -11.08 5.44 -0.08
N ALA A 67 -10.26 5.37 0.98
CA ALA A 67 -10.75 5.31 2.36
C ALA A 67 -11.39 6.63 2.83
N ILE A 68 -10.91 7.79 2.37
CA ILE A 68 -11.43 9.12 2.77
C ILE A 68 -12.68 9.50 1.98
N PHE A 69 -12.67 9.26 0.66
CA PHE A 69 -13.71 9.75 -0.23
C PHE A 69 -14.79 8.70 -0.56
N GLY A 70 -14.58 7.45 -0.16
CA GLY A 70 -15.44 6.33 -0.53
C GLY A 70 -15.27 5.97 -2.00
N THR A 71 -15.28 4.68 -2.33
CA THR A 71 -15.22 4.18 -3.71
C THR A 71 -16.34 4.82 -4.53
N GLN A 72 -16.02 5.76 -5.43
CA GLN A 72 -16.97 6.13 -6.47
C GLN A 72 -17.03 4.96 -7.46
N ALA A 73 -18.20 4.34 -7.49
CA ALA A 73 -18.59 3.26 -8.39
C ALA A 73 -18.74 3.75 -9.84
#